data_AF-A0AAV8YP92-F1
#
_entry.id   AF-A0AAV8YP92-F1
#
_cell.length_a   1.000
_cell.length_b   1.000
_cell.length_c   1.000
_cell.angle_alpha   90.00
_cell.angle_beta   90.00
_cell.angle_gamma   90.00
#
_symmetry.space_group_name_H-M   'P 1'
#
loop_
_entity.id
_entity.type
_entity.pdbx_description
1 polymer ?
#
loop_
_entity_poly.entity_id
_entity_poly.type
_entity_poly.pdbx_seq_one_letter_code
_entity_poly.pdbx_strand_id
1 'polypeptide(L)' 'MHYNVTTALELFARSRPPGIYRENYIKELYRRYGAVADILPTPPLPQWVEEKTRTRERKRFNEDR' A
#
# COMPACT_ATOMS: atom_id res chain seq x y z
N MET A 1 21.15 8.98 -10.79
CA MET A 1 21.13 8.03 -9.66
C MET A 1 20.25 6.86 -10.04
N HIS A 2 20.72 5.62 -9.88
CA HIS A 2 19.89 4.42 -10.05
C HIS A 2 19.42 3.97 -8.67
N TYR A 3 18.11 4.02 -8.42
CA TYR A 3 17.51 3.51 -7.19
C TYR A 3 17.07 2.06 -7.41
N ASN A 4 17.32 1.20 -6.42
CA ASN A 4 16.66 -0.11 -6.36
C ASN A 4 15.25 0.04 -5.75
N VAL A 5 14.42 -0.99 -5.90
CA VAL A 5 13.01 -0.99 -5.45
C VAL A 5 12.91 -0.72 -3.96
N THR A 6 13.78 -1.33 -3.16
CA THR A 6 13.80 -1.19 -1.71
C THR A 6 14.01 0.26 -1.30
N THR A 7 15.05 0.92 -1.83
CA THR A 7 15.33 2.34 -1.53
C THR A 7 14.19 3.25 -2.00
N ALA A 8 13.58 2.97 -3.17
CA ALA A 8 12.45 3.74 -3.65
C ALA A 8 11.23 3.63 -2.72
N LEU A 9 10.91 2.42 -2.24
CA LEU A 9 9.82 2.18 -1.30
C LEU A 9 10.07 2.85 0.05
N GLU A 10 11.29 2.80 0.57
CA GLU A 10 11.66 3.47 1.82
C GLU A 10 11.53 4.99 1.73
N LEU A 11 12.06 5.60 0.66
CA LEU A 11 11.95 7.05 0.45
C LEU A 11 10.49 7.49 0.31
N PHE A 12 9.68 6.68 -0.39
CA PHE A 12 8.25 6.94 -0.52
C PHE A 12 7.54 6.85 0.83
N ALA A 13 7.82 5.83 1.65
CA ALA A 13 7.25 5.69 2.99
C ALA A 13 7.62 6.84 3.92
N ARG A 14 8.86 7.35 3.85
CA ARG A 14 9.30 8.54 4.61
C ARG A 14 8.57 9.81 4.15
N SER A 15 8.37 9.97 2.85
CA SER A 15 7.71 11.16 2.28
C SER A 15 6.20 11.16 2.50
N ARG A 16 5.58 9.98 2.52
CA ARG A 16 4.14 9.80 2.72
C ARG A 16 3.84 8.59 3.60
N PRO A 17 3.93 8.72 4.94
CA PRO A 17 3.65 7.62 5.85
C PRO A 17 2.23 7.02 5.66
N PRO A 18 2.06 5.69 5.71
CA PRO A 18 3.11 4.67 5.94
C PRO A 18 3.79 4.17 4.65
N GLY A 19 3.54 4.80 3.51
CA GLY A 19 3.94 4.34 2.18
C GLY A 19 2.87 3.49 1.51
N ILE A 20 3.31 2.60 0.61
CA ILE A 20 2.41 1.66 -0.05
C ILE A 20 2.03 0.58 0.97
N TYR A 21 0.75 0.50 1.30
CA TYR A 21 0.21 -0.46 2.26
C TYR A 21 -0.54 -1.65 1.61
N ARG A 22 -0.49 -1.77 0.27
CA ARG A 22 -1.10 -2.88 -0.48
C ARG A 22 -0.03 -3.90 -0.86
N GLU A 23 -0.10 -5.08 -0.29
CA GLU A 23 0.91 -6.14 -0.45
C GLU A 23 1.10 -6.53 -1.92
N ASN A 24 0.02 -6.70 -2.66
CA ASN A 24 0.08 -7.06 -4.08
C ASN A 24 0.81 -6.02 -4.93
N TYR A 25 0.76 -4.73 -4.55
CA TYR A 25 1.47 -3.67 -5.26
C TYR A 25 2.98 -3.73 -4.96
N ILE A 26 3.36 -4.00 -3.71
CA ILE A 26 4.77 -4.20 -3.34
C ILE A 26 5.34 -5.41 -4.09
N LYS A 27 4.66 -6.55 -4.06
CA LYS A 27 5.08 -7.76 -4.78
C LYS A 27 5.29 -7.50 -6.27
N GLU A 28 4.37 -6.76 -6.90
CA GLU A 28 4.45 -6.44 -8.32
C GLU A 28 5.61 -5.49 -8.65
N LEU A 29 5.95 -4.54 -7.77
CA LEU A 29 7.11 -3.67 -7.92
C LEU A 29 8.42 -4.47 -7.87
N TYR A 30 8.55 -5.39 -6.93
CA TYR A 30 9.70 -6.28 -6.85
C TYR A 30 9.80 -7.22 -8.05
N ARG A 31 8.68 -7.76 -8.54
CA ARG A 31 8.66 -8.60 -9.75
C ARG A 31 9.19 -7.88 -10.99
N ARG A 32 8.91 -6.57 -11.13
CA ARG A 32 9.29 -5.79 -12.31
C ARG A 32 10.71 -5.23 -12.25
N TYR A 33 11.16 -4.84 -11.06
CA TYR A 33 12.32 -3.97 -10.91
C TYR A 33 13.34 -4.46 -9.87
N GLY A 34 13.09 -5.60 -9.20
CA GLY A 34 13.96 -6.16 -8.16
C GLY A 34 13.93 -7.69 -8.12
N ALA A 35 14.33 -8.27 -7.00
CA ALA A 35 14.24 -9.71 -6.74
C ALA A 35 13.07 -10.02 -5.82
N VAL A 36 12.32 -11.08 -6.13
CA VAL A 36 11.18 -11.55 -5.32
C VAL A 36 11.64 -11.97 -3.91
N ALA A 37 12.90 -12.37 -3.74
CA ALA A 37 13.49 -12.73 -2.45
C ALA A 37 13.62 -11.53 -1.49
N ASP A 38 13.63 -10.30 -2.01
CA ASP A 38 13.89 -9.08 -1.22
C ASP A 38 12.61 -8.31 -0.86
N ILE A 39 11.43 -8.93 -1.05
CA ILE A 39 10.14 -8.27 -0.83
C ILE A 39 10.00 -7.86 0.64
N LEU A 40 9.90 -6.55 0.87
CA LEU A 40 9.62 -6.01 2.20
C LEU A 40 8.19 -6.33 2.64
N PRO A 41 7.97 -6.59 3.94
CA PRO A 41 6.63 -6.73 4.50
C PRO A 41 5.86 -5.41 4.36
N THR A 42 4.57 -5.54 4.11
CA THR A 42 3.66 -4.40 3.96
C THR A 42 3.44 -3.73 5.33
N PRO A 43 3.45 -2.39 5.42
CA PRO A 43 3.12 -1.69 6.66
C PRO A 43 1.65 -1.92 7.06
N PRO A 44 1.31 -1.71 8.35
CA PRO A 44 -0.06 -1.84 8.83
C PRO A 44 -1.01 -0.86 8.13
N LEU A 45 -2.28 -1.25 8.07
CA LEU A 45 -3.32 -0.44 7.44
C LEU A 45 -3.49 0.89 8.19
N PRO A 46 -3.47 2.04 7.49
CA PRO A 46 -3.75 3.32 8.13
C PRO A 46 -5.22 3.41 8.60
N GLN A 47 -5.46 4.02 9.75
CA GLN A 47 -6.80 4.23 10.32
C GLN A 47 -7.78 4.94 9.36
N TRP A 48 -7.31 5.89 8.55
CA TRP A 48 -8.14 6.60 7.57
C TRP A 48 -8.64 5.71 6.42
N VAL A 49 -8.03 4.55 6.21
CA VAL A 49 -8.52 3.56 5.23
C VAL A 49 -9.76 2.86 5.78
N GLU A 50 -9.74 2.45 7.05
CA GLU A 50 -10.87 1.79 7.71
C GLU A 50 -12.13 2.66 7.69
N GLU A 51 -11.98 3.95 7.96
CA GLU A 51 -13.07 4.93 7.90
C GLU A 51 -13.70 5.02 6.50
N LYS A 52 -12.87 4.99 5.44
CA LYS A 52 -13.35 5.01 4.05
C LYS A 52 -14.12 3.74 3.70
N THR A 53 -13.65 2.58 4.15
CA THR A 53 -14.33 1.29 3.88
C THR A 53 -15.69 1.26 4.57
N ARG A 54 -15.73 1.59 5.86
CA ARG A 54 -16.96 1.70 6.66
C ARG A 54 -17.96 2.68 6.07
N THR A 55 -17.49 3.83 5.56
CA THR A 55 -18.36 4.83 4.92
C THR A 55 -18.95 4.31 3.62
N ARG A 56 -18.17 3.60 2.80
CA ARG A 56 -18.65 3.00 1.55
C ARG A 56 -19.70 1.92 1.80
N GLU A 57 -19.50 1.08 2.82
CA GLU A 57 -20.48 0.06 3.22
C GLU A 57 -21.79 0.68 3.69
N ARG A 58 -21.71 1.73 4.52
CA ARG A 58 -22.91 2.46 4.98
C ARG A 58 -23.68 3.13 3.85
N LYS A 59 -22.99 3.61 2.80
CA LYS A 59 -23.65 4.15 1.61
C LYS A 59 -24.41 3.06 0.85
N ARG A 60 -23.78 1.91 0.57
CA ARG A 60 -24.45 0.79 -0.12
C ARG A 60 -25.70 0.31 0.63
N PHE A 61 -25.58 0.10 1.95
CA PHE A 61 -26.71 -0.33 2.77
C PHE A 61 -27.90 0.65 2.75
N ASN A 62 -27.62 1.96 2.70
CA ASN A 62 -28.68 2.97 2.63
C ASN A 62 -29.29 3.14 1.24
N GLU A 63 -28.62 2.68 0.19
CA GLU A 63 -29.06 2.78 -1.22
C GLU A 63 -29.89 1.55 -1.63
N ASP A 64 -29.68 0.41 -0.97
CA ASP A 64 -30.45 -0.83 -1.14
C ASP A 64 -31.76 -0.86 -0.31
N ARG A 65 -32.14 0.25 0.34
CA ARG A 65 -33.27 0.36 1.28
C ARG A 65 -34.32 1.37 0.81
#